data_AF-A0A423UZS0-F1
#
_entry.id   AF-A0A423UZS0-F1
#
_cell.length_a   1.000
_cell.length_b   1.000
_cell.length_c   1.000
_cell.angle_alpha   90.00
_cell.angle_beta   90.00
_cell.angle_gamma   90.00
#
_symmetry.space_group_name_H-M   'P 1'
#
loop_
_entity.id
_entity.type
_entity.pdbx_description
1 polymer ?
#
loop_
_entity_poly.entity_id
_entity_poly.type
_entity_poly.pdbx_seq_one_letter_code
_entity_poly.pdbx_strand_id
1 'polypeptide(L)'
;MSVHARARLRAEPDGRGGTALPVLESAGPLALRRTRAPHPSDARVTVVGAMSAPLNGDRLVLEAEVADGARLTVDAAAATVALPGPRPDADPSTYAVNLTVGEGAALHWLPEQLVSAHGSRLHQTTRVQLAPTARLLLREEQILGRHGEPTGALTTRLTVHRAGRPLLDQQLTYGPDAPEGWDGPAVLAGHRATGQLLLADPSFGDAPL
;
A
#
# COMPACT_ATOMS: atom_id res chain seq x y z
N MET A 1 10.57 -21.23 6.30
CA MET A 1 9.22 -21.58 5.79
C MET A 1 8.62 -20.27 5.32
N SER A 2 8.19 -20.18 4.06
CA SER A 2 7.54 -18.97 3.54
C SER A 2 6.11 -18.86 4.08
N VAL A 3 5.66 -17.63 4.33
CA VAL A 3 4.30 -17.35 4.80
C VAL A 3 3.43 -16.93 3.64
N HIS A 4 2.22 -17.47 3.58
CA HIS A 4 1.15 -17.03 2.69
C HIS A 4 0.02 -16.45 3.53
N ALA A 5 -0.29 -15.18 3.35
CA ALA A 5 -1.25 -14.50 4.19
C ALA A 5 -2.13 -13.54 3.40
N ARG A 6 -3.40 -13.47 3.77
CA ARG A 6 -4.39 -12.56 3.19
C ARG A 6 -5.16 -11.85 4.30
N ALA A 7 -5.11 -10.52 4.31
CA ALA A 7 -5.96 -9.67 5.13
C ALA A 7 -7.00 -9.00 4.24
N ARG A 8 -8.24 -8.86 4.73
CA ARG A 8 -9.36 -8.32 3.96
C ARG A 8 -10.19 -7.40 4.83
N LEU A 9 -10.58 -6.25 4.28
CA LEU A 9 -11.58 -5.39 4.90
C LEU A 9 -12.60 -4.92 3.87
N ARG A 10 -13.81 -4.68 4.35
CA ARG A 10 -14.89 -4.05 3.59
C ARG A 10 -15.51 -2.95 4.43
N ALA A 11 -15.62 -1.76 3.86
CA ALA A 11 -16.30 -0.61 4.43
C ALA A 11 -17.60 -0.36 3.66
N GLU A 12 -18.71 -0.17 4.38
CA GLU A 12 -20.02 0.10 3.77
C GLU A 12 -20.81 1.11 4.60
N PRO A 13 -21.79 1.82 4.01
CA PRO A 13 -22.66 2.72 4.78
C PRO A 13 -23.41 1.96 5.89
N ASP A 14 -23.48 2.54 7.09
CA ASP A 14 -24.16 1.93 8.24
C ASP A 14 -25.69 2.22 8.29
N GLY A 15 -26.20 2.97 7.31
CA GLY A 15 -27.59 3.42 7.24
C GLY A 15 -27.96 4.57 8.18
N ARG A 16 -27.00 5.11 8.94
CA ARG A 16 -27.16 6.18 9.95
C ARG A 16 -26.28 7.40 9.67
N GLY A 17 -25.71 7.47 8.47
CA GLY A 17 -24.78 8.53 8.05
C GLY A 17 -23.31 8.24 8.40
N GLY A 18 -22.98 7.01 8.82
CA GLY A 18 -21.62 6.57 9.08
C GLY A 18 -21.18 5.39 8.22
N THR A 19 -20.00 4.85 8.52
CA THR A 19 -19.39 3.72 7.81
C THR A 19 -19.17 2.56 8.79
N ALA A 20 -19.73 1.39 8.44
CA ALA A 20 -19.51 0.13 9.13
C ALA A 20 -18.37 -0.68 8.48
N LEU A 21 -17.81 -1.61 9.24
CA LEU A 21 -16.75 -2.54 8.80
C LEU A 21 -17.26 -3.99 8.95
N PRO A 22 -18.17 -4.48 8.10
CA PRO A 22 -18.71 -5.84 8.16
C PRO A 22 -17.65 -6.93 7.94
N VAL A 23 -16.57 -6.61 7.23
CA VAL A 23 -15.43 -7.50 7.02
C VAL A 23 -14.19 -6.82 7.58
N LEU A 24 -13.52 -7.51 8.50
CA LEU A 24 -12.23 -7.11 9.06
C LEU A 24 -11.44 -8.38 9.43
N GLU A 25 -10.98 -9.07 8.39
CA GLU A 25 -10.29 -10.36 8.47
C GLU A 25 -8.79 -10.16 8.45
N SER A 26 -8.10 -10.84 9.37
CA SER A 26 -6.65 -10.79 9.51
C SER A 26 -6.07 -12.18 9.32
N ALA A 27 -4.94 -12.26 8.62
CA ALA A 27 -4.08 -13.42 8.62
C ALA A 27 -2.67 -12.95 8.91
N GLY A 28 -2.04 -13.58 9.90
CA GLY A 28 -0.65 -13.31 10.25
C GLY A 28 0.21 -13.38 8.98
N PRO A 29 1.02 -12.36 8.68
CA PRO A 29 1.58 -11.34 9.58
C PRO A 29 0.77 -10.03 9.66
N LEU A 30 -0.35 -9.90 8.95
CA LEU A 30 -1.14 -8.67 8.86
C LEU A 30 -2.33 -8.73 9.82
N ALA A 31 -2.38 -7.81 10.78
CA ALA A 31 -3.52 -7.65 11.70
C ALA A 31 -4.23 -6.32 11.46
N LEU A 32 -5.49 -6.37 11.05
CA LEU A 32 -6.33 -5.19 10.83
C LEU A 32 -7.04 -4.82 12.14
N ARG A 33 -6.89 -3.58 12.58
CA ARG A 33 -7.53 -3.08 13.81
C ARG A 33 -8.41 -1.89 13.48
N ARG A 34 -9.68 -1.95 13.88
CA ARG A 34 -10.53 -0.76 13.89
C ARG A 34 -9.99 0.22 14.93
N THR A 35 -9.67 1.43 14.49
CA THR A 35 -9.21 2.52 15.35
C THR A 35 -10.15 3.72 15.23
N ARG A 36 -9.95 4.74 16.09
CA ARG A 36 -10.83 5.92 16.10
C ARG A 36 -10.56 6.78 14.86
N ALA A 37 -11.59 6.99 14.04
CA ALA A 37 -11.57 7.97 12.97
C ALA A 37 -11.69 9.40 13.52
N PRO A 38 -11.08 10.41 12.88
CA PRO A 38 -11.24 11.81 13.27
C PRO A 38 -12.69 12.30 13.13
N HIS A 39 -13.40 11.84 12.09
CA HIS A 39 -14.79 12.20 11.84
C HIS A 39 -15.73 11.03 12.17
N PRO A 40 -16.86 11.25 12.88
CA PRO A 40 -17.76 10.17 13.28
C PRO A 40 -18.40 9.39 12.13
N SER A 41 -18.54 9.98 10.94
CA SER A 41 -19.10 9.30 9.76
C SER A 41 -18.13 8.33 9.08
N ASP A 42 -16.86 8.38 9.42
CA ASP A 42 -15.80 7.70 8.69
C ASP A 42 -15.33 6.47 9.47
N ALA A 43 -14.89 5.43 8.76
CA ALA A 43 -14.20 4.31 9.35
C ALA A 43 -12.67 4.52 9.28
N ARG A 44 -11.96 4.00 10.28
CA ARG A 44 -10.50 3.93 10.27
C ARG A 44 -10.03 2.52 10.61
N VAL A 45 -9.12 1.99 9.79
CA VAL A 45 -8.45 0.72 10.02
C VAL A 45 -6.95 0.95 10.06
N THR A 46 -6.31 0.49 11.13
CA THR A 46 -4.86 0.50 11.27
C THR A 46 -4.32 -0.90 11.03
N VAL A 47 -3.41 -1.02 10.07
CA VAL A 47 -2.66 -2.23 9.78
C VAL A 47 -1.53 -2.36 10.80
N VAL A 48 -1.51 -3.49 11.52
CA VAL A 48 -0.48 -3.82 12.50
C VAL A 48 0.32 -5.00 11.98
N GLY A 49 1.64 -4.85 11.88
CA GLY A 49 2.56 -5.96 11.66
C GLY A 49 2.61 -6.84 12.90
N ALA A 50 1.86 -7.94 12.91
CA ALA A 50 1.77 -8.85 14.05
C ALA A 50 2.98 -9.80 14.14
N MET A 51 3.72 -9.96 13.05
CA MET A 51 4.95 -10.75 12.93
C MET A 51 5.89 -10.07 11.93
N SER A 52 7.18 -10.42 11.96
CA SER A 52 8.16 -9.94 10.99
C SER A 52 7.84 -10.47 9.60
N ALA A 53 7.43 -9.58 8.70
CA ALA A 53 7.21 -9.85 7.28
C ALA A 53 7.14 -8.52 6.51
N PRO A 54 7.44 -8.51 5.20
CA PRO A 54 7.78 -9.67 4.37
C PRO A 54 9.24 -10.13 4.54
N LEU A 55 9.44 -11.45 4.68
CA LEU A 55 10.74 -12.11 4.49
C LEU A 55 10.81 -12.67 3.06
N ASN A 56 12.01 -12.79 2.47
CA ASN A 56 12.17 -13.42 1.15
C ASN A 56 11.42 -14.77 1.08
N GLY A 57 10.61 -14.94 0.03
CA GLY A 57 9.73 -16.08 -0.18
C GLY A 57 8.28 -15.86 0.27
N ASP A 58 7.99 -14.87 1.12
CA ASP A 58 6.63 -14.60 1.60
C ASP A 58 5.69 -14.10 0.49
N ARG A 59 4.40 -14.43 0.64
CA ARG A 59 3.32 -14.02 -0.26
C ARG A 59 2.20 -13.37 0.57
N LEU A 60 2.19 -12.04 0.59
CA LEU A 60 1.23 -11.25 1.36
C LEU A 60 0.20 -10.58 0.44
N VAL A 61 -1.06 -10.57 0.85
CA VAL A 61 -2.15 -9.88 0.18
C VAL A 61 -2.95 -9.06 1.19
N LEU A 62 -3.20 -7.80 0.88
CA LEU A 62 -4.13 -6.95 1.61
C LEU A 62 -5.19 -6.43 0.64
N GLU A 63 -6.45 -6.64 0.99
CA GLU A 63 -7.59 -6.18 0.19
C GLU A 63 -8.45 -5.21 0.98
N ALA A 64 -8.79 -4.09 0.36
CA ALA A 64 -9.72 -3.12 0.90
C ALA A 64 -10.79 -2.79 -0.15
N GLU A 65 -12.04 -3.03 0.22
CA GLU A 65 -13.20 -2.63 -0.57
C GLU A 65 -13.95 -1.53 0.19
N VAL A 66 -14.15 -0.39 -0.47
CA VAL A 66 -14.98 0.71 0.03
C VAL A 66 -16.22 0.76 -0.85
N ALA A 67 -17.35 0.30 -0.32
CA ALA A 67 -18.62 0.28 -1.03
C ALA A 67 -19.14 1.70 -1.27
N ASP A 68 -20.14 1.81 -2.15
CA ASP A 68 -20.73 3.10 -2.55
C ASP A 68 -21.09 3.97 -1.34
N GLY A 69 -20.70 5.24 -1.40
CA GLY A 69 -20.96 6.24 -0.37
C GLY A 69 -20.18 6.06 0.95
N ALA A 70 -19.40 4.99 1.13
CA ALA A 70 -18.62 4.77 2.35
C ALA A 70 -17.33 5.61 2.37
N ARG A 71 -16.82 5.88 3.58
CA ARG A 71 -15.59 6.64 3.80
C ARG A 71 -14.64 5.86 4.70
N LEU A 72 -13.44 5.59 4.21
CA LEU A 72 -12.45 4.78 4.91
C LEU A 72 -11.08 5.44 4.89
N THR A 73 -10.44 5.50 6.04
CA THR A 73 -8.99 5.70 6.16
C THR A 73 -8.32 4.38 6.55
N VAL A 74 -7.28 3.98 5.81
CA VAL A 74 -6.39 2.89 6.19
C VAL A 74 -5.00 3.45 6.41
N ASP A 75 -4.43 3.20 7.58
CA ASP A 75 -3.04 3.53 7.91
C ASP A 75 -2.30 2.33 8.49
N ALA A 76 -1.07 2.53 8.95
CA ALA A 76 -0.31 1.48 9.63
C ALA A 76 0.19 1.97 11.00
N ALA A 77 0.36 1.04 11.93
CA ALA A 77 0.91 1.35 13.25
C ALA A 77 2.43 1.57 13.22
N ALA A 78 3.11 1.03 12.20
CA ALA A 78 4.55 1.11 12.02
C ALA A 78 4.91 0.87 10.54
N ALA A 79 6.13 1.24 10.19
CA ALA A 79 6.73 0.93 8.90
C ALA A 79 6.71 -0.58 8.61
N THR A 80 6.47 -0.94 7.35
CA THR A 80 6.66 -2.30 6.87
C THR A 80 8.14 -2.49 6.55
N VAL A 81 8.79 -3.50 7.13
CA VAL A 81 10.23 -3.74 6.89
C VAL A 81 10.37 -5.04 6.09
N ALA A 82 10.78 -4.92 4.83
CA ALA A 82 11.17 -6.06 4.01
C ALA A 82 12.54 -6.56 4.50
N LEU A 83 12.65 -7.85 4.76
CA LEU A 83 13.81 -8.46 5.38
C LEU A 83 14.32 -9.65 4.56
N PRO A 84 15.61 -10.00 4.69
CA PRO A 84 16.13 -11.23 4.10
C PRO A 84 15.39 -12.44 4.69
N GLY A 85 15.21 -13.46 3.86
CA GLY A 85 14.72 -14.77 4.32
C GLY A 85 15.81 -15.56 5.04
N PRO A 86 15.44 -16.64 5.76
CA PRO A 86 16.40 -17.50 6.45
C PRO A 86 17.30 -18.31 5.51
N ARG A 87 17.03 -18.27 4.20
CA ARG A 87 17.77 -19.00 3.17
C ARG A 87 18.33 -18.03 2.12
N PRO A 88 19.61 -18.16 1.72
CA PRO A 88 20.22 -17.27 0.72
C PRO A 88 19.57 -17.36 -0.67
N ASP A 89 18.99 -18.50 -1.00
CA ASP A 89 18.39 -18.86 -2.30
C ASP A 89 16.86 -18.71 -2.33
N ALA A 90 16.27 -18.05 -1.32
CA ALA A 90 14.83 -17.82 -1.31
C ALA A 90 14.39 -16.89 -2.46
N ASP A 91 13.24 -17.23 -3.06
CA ASP A 91 12.58 -16.38 -4.05
C ASP A 91 12.32 -14.97 -3.49
N PRO A 92 12.17 -13.94 -4.35
CA PRO A 92 11.64 -12.66 -3.91
C PRO A 92 10.28 -12.82 -3.23
N SER A 93 10.07 -12.08 -2.14
CA SER A 93 8.76 -11.94 -1.52
C SER A 93 7.83 -11.07 -2.36
N THR A 94 6.53 -11.24 -2.20
CA THR A 94 5.52 -10.38 -2.84
C THR A 94 4.57 -9.80 -1.82
N TYR A 95 4.23 -8.53 -1.98
CA TYR A 95 3.18 -7.87 -1.21
C TYR A 95 2.19 -7.20 -2.18
N ALA A 96 0.98 -7.77 -2.28
CA ALA A 96 -0.08 -7.24 -3.12
C ALA A 96 -1.09 -6.45 -2.28
N VAL A 97 -1.35 -5.22 -2.67
CA VAL A 97 -2.39 -4.36 -2.12
C VAL A 97 -3.45 -4.15 -3.20
N ASN A 98 -4.68 -4.60 -2.96
CA ASN A 98 -5.79 -4.45 -3.90
C ASN A 98 -6.86 -3.56 -3.27
N LEU A 99 -7.13 -2.42 -3.90
CA LEU A 99 -8.02 -1.38 -3.42
C LEU A 99 -9.17 -1.18 -4.42
N THR A 100 -10.41 -1.26 -3.95
CA THR A 100 -11.60 -0.98 -4.75
C THR A 100 -12.41 0.10 -4.06
N VAL A 101 -12.80 1.14 -4.79
CA VAL A 101 -13.55 2.28 -4.26
C VAL A 101 -14.78 2.54 -5.12
N GLY A 102 -15.97 2.41 -4.52
CA GLY A 102 -17.28 2.53 -5.15
C GLY A 102 -17.72 3.96 -5.46
N GLU A 103 -18.94 4.11 -5.98
CA GLU A 103 -19.51 5.39 -6.36
C GLU A 103 -19.71 6.30 -5.14
N GLY A 104 -19.30 7.56 -5.24
CA GLY A 104 -19.35 8.54 -4.15
C GLY A 104 -18.52 8.18 -2.92
N ALA A 105 -17.76 7.08 -2.96
CA ALA A 105 -16.96 6.60 -1.85
C ALA A 105 -15.60 7.30 -1.79
N ALA A 106 -14.97 7.28 -0.62
CA ALA A 106 -13.66 7.87 -0.41
C ALA A 106 -12.72 6.91 0.34
N LEU A 107 -11.52 6.75 -0.19
CA LEU A 107 -10.43 6.02 0.44
C LEU A 107 -9.23 6.92 0.68
N HIS A 108 -8.78 6.99 1.93
CA HIS A 108 -7.45 7.48 2.30
C HIS A 108 -6.57 6.27 2.59
N TRP A 109 -5.69 5.92 1.67
CA TRP A 109 -4.67 4.88 1.83
C TRP A 109 -3.35 5.53 2.26
N LEU A 110 -3.09 5.52 3.57
CA LEU A 110 -2.00 6.24 4.22
C LEU A 110 -1.13 5.28 5.07
N PRO A 111 -0.58 4.20 4.49
CA PRO A 111 0.32 3.32 5.23
C PRO A 111 1.58 4.07 5.67
N GLU A 112 2.26 3.55 6.68
CA GLU A 112 3.63 3.99 7.01
C GLU A 112 4.64 3.50 5.96
N GLN A 113 5.88 3.95 6.08
CA GLN A 113 6.92 3.74 5.08
C GLN A 113 7.24 2.25 4.88
N LEU A 114 7.62 1.89 3.65
CA LEU A 114 8.21 0.59 3.33
C LEU A 114 9.74 0.69 3.39
N VAL A 115 10.37 -0.05 4.29
CA VAL A 115 11.83 -0.13 4.43
C VAL A 115 12.36 -1.36 3.70
N SER A 116 13.21 -1.17 2.70
CA SER A 116 13.91 -2.23 1.97
C SER A 116 15.25 -2.54 2.66
N ALA A 117 15.27 -3.41 3.67
CA ALA A 117 16.49 -3.72 4.41
C ALA A 117 17.50 -4.50 3.54
N HIS A 118 18.78 -4.47 3.89
CA HIS A 118 19.81 -5.19 3.14
C HIS A 118 19.49 -6.69 3.02
N GLY A 119 19.71 -7.25 1.83
CA GLY A 119 19.43 -8.64 1.52
C GLY A 119 17.95 -8.98 1.33
N SER A 120 17.02 -8.05 1.57
CA SER A 120 15.62 -8.23 1.18
C SER A 120 15.46 -8.18 -0.34
N ARG A 121 14.48 -8.93 -0.84
CA ARG A 121 14.04 -8.97 -2.23
C ARG A 121 12.51 -8.93 -2.22
N LEU A 122 11.93 -7.78 -2.55
CA LEU A 122 10.49 -7.55 -2.50
C LEU A 122 9.94 -7.02 -3.82
N HIS A 123 8.86 -7.65 -4.28
CA HIS A 123 7.97 -7.10 -5.30
C HIS A 123 6.66 -6.66 -4.66
N GLN A 124 6.44 -5.35 -4.55
CA GLN A 124 5.18 -4.79 -4.11
C GLN A 124 4.32 -4.39 -5.31
N THR A 125 3.02 -4.69 -5.25
CA THR A 125 2.07 -4.19 -6.25
C THR A 125 0.85 -3.61 -5.57
N THR A 126 0.54 -2.36 -5.89
CA THR A 126 -0.67 -1.67 -5.46
C THR A 126 -1.59 -1.50 -6.66
N ARG A 127 -2.77 -2.13 -6.62
CA ARG A 127 -3.79 -2.03 -7.67
C ARG A 127 -5.01 -1.31 -7.13
N VAL A 128 -5.40 -0.23 -7.78
CA VAL A 128 -6.56 0.57 -7.40
C VAL A 128 -7.58 0.60 -8.52
N GLN A 129 -8.83 0.29 -8.16
CA GLN A 129 -9.99 0.36 -9.04
C GLN A 129 -10.97 1.39 -8.47
N LEU A 130 -11.15 2.49 -9.19
CA LEU A 130 -12.01 3.59 -8.81
C LEU A 130 -13.27 3.59 -9.68
N ALA A 131 -14.44 3.70 -9.04
CA ALA A 131 -15.66 4.06 -9.72
C ALA A 131 -15.57 5.49 -10.31
N PRO A 132 -16.40 5.84 -11.31
CA PRO A 132 -16.47 7.18 -11.87
C PRO A 132 -16.44 8.32 -10.85
N THR A 133 -17.16 8.22 -9.74
CA THR A 133 -17.25 9.30 -8.74
C THR A 133 -16.44 9.07 -7.47
N ALA A 134 -15.63 8.01 -7.43
CA ALA A 134 -14.77 7.67 -6.30
C ALA A 134 -13.67 8.70 -6.04
N ARG A 135 -13.27 8.82 -4.77
CA ARG A 135 -12.17 9.69 -4.30
C ARG A 135 -11.05 8.86 -3.68
N LEU A 136 -9.81 9.20 -4.00
CA LEU A 136 -8.62 8.52 -3.48
C LEU A 136 -7.59 9.54 -3.03
N LEU A 137 -7.12 9.38 -1.79
CA LEU A 137 -5.83 9.90 -1.35
C LEU A 137 -4.92 8.72 -1.06
N LEU A 138 -3.80 8.59 -1.77
CA LEU A 138 -2.86 7.49 -1.64
C LEU A 138 -1.46 8.02 -1.40
N ARG A 139 -0.81 7.52 -0.35
CA ARG A 139 0.60 7.77 -0.04
C ARG A 139 1.39 6.47 -0.18
N GLU A 140 2.53 6.54 -0.86
CA GLU A 140 3.57 5.52 -0.82
C GLU A 140 4.92 6.17 -0.50
N GLU A 141 5.62 5.64 0.50
CA GLU A 141 6.94 6.11 0.91
C GLU A 141 7.88 4.90 1.03
N GLN A 142 9.09 5.03 0.51
CA GLN A 142 10.08 3.96 0.40
C GLN A 142 11.38 4.44 1.04
N ILE A 143 11.91 3.64 1.96
CA ILE A 143 13.18 3.87 2.64
C ILE A 143 14.15 2.78 2.20
N LEU A 144 15.23 3.18 1.56
CA LEU A 144 16.18 2.32 0.87
C LEU A 144 17.32 1.92 1.82
N GLY A 145 17.03 0.91 2.66
CA GLY A 145 17.89 0.36 3.70
C GLY A 145 17.69 1.01 5.08
N ARG A 146 18.17 0.37 6.13
CA ARG A 146 18.17 0.95 7.49
C ARG A 146 19.34 1.92 7.68
N HIS A 147 19.40 2.55 8.85
CA HIS A 147 20.53 3.42 9.20
C HIS A 147 21.87 2.68 9.05
N GLY A 148 22.82 3.28 8.33
CA GLY A 148 24.16 2.71 8.10
C GLY A 148 24.21 1.45 7.22
N GLU A 149 23.10 1.03 6.63
CA GLU A 149 22.99 -0.23 5.88
C GLU A 149 22.57 0.04 4.43
N PRO A 150 23.12 -0.64 3.40
CA PRO A 150 22.64 -0.51 2.03
C PRO A 150 21.20 -1.04 1.85
N THR A 151 20.53 -0.66 0.76
CA THR A 151 19.18 -1.15 0.43
C THR A 151 19.18 -2.62 0.02
N GLY A 152 18.04 -3.29 0.22
CA GLY A 152 17.70 -4.52 -0.50
C GLY A 152 17.21 -4.23 -1.93
N ALA A 153 16.83 -5.28 -2.65
CA ALA A 153 16.20 -5.20 -3.96
C ALA A 153 14.69 -4.96 -3.80
N LEU A 154 14.21 -3.86 -4.36
CA LEU A 154 12.80 -3.46 -4.27
C LEU A 154 12.26 -3.16 -5.65
N THR A 155 11.17 -3.81 -6.04
CA THR A 155 10.32 -3.38 -7.16
C THR A 155 8.96 -3.01 -6.63
N THR A 156 8.47 -1.83 -6.98
CA THR A 156 7.10 -1.40 -6.68
C THR A 156 6.37 -1.12 -7.97
N ARG A 157 5.10 -1.50 -8.07
CA ARG A 157 4.22 -1.12 -9.18
C ARG A 157 2.89 -0.62 -8.65
N LEU A 158 2.51 0.58 -9.08
CA LEU A 158 1.23 1.21 -8.75
C LEU A 158 0.42 1.34 -10.04
N THR A 159 -0.76 0.69 -10.06
CA THR A 159 -1.73 0.86 -11.15
C THR A 159 -3.03 1.41 -10.59
N VAL A 160 -3.52 2.51 -11.18
CA VAL A 160 -4.78 3.13 -10.80
C VAL A 160 -5.66 3.23 -12.03
N HIS A 161 -6.84 2.63 -11.96
CA HIS A 161 -7.87 2.76 -12.98
C HIS A 161 -9.07 3.52 -12.42
N ARG A 162 -9.69 4.35 -13.25
CA ARG A 162 -10.99 4.98 -12.97
C ARG A 162 -11.95 4.69 -14.09
N ALA A 163 -13.14 4.20 -13.76
CA ALA A 163 -14.14 3.77 -14.74
C ALA A 163 -13.56 2.81 -15.80
N GLY A 164 -12.71 1.87 -15.37
CA GLY A 164 -12.05 0.89 -16.23
C GLY A 164 -10.92 1.43 -17.12
N ARG A 165 -10.57 2.72 -17.02
CA ARG A 165 -9.51 3.36 -17.82
C ARG A 165 -8.27 3.65 -16.96
N PRO A 166 -7.05 3.48 -17.49
CA PRO A 166 -5.83 3.74 -16.73
C PRO A 166 -5.68 5.25 -16.46
N LEU A 167 -5.46 5.60 -15.19
CA LEU A 167 -5.04 6.93 -14.74
C LEU A 167 -3.53 6.98 -14.50
N LEU A 168 -2.98 5.92 -13.92
CA LEU A 168 -1.56 5.78 -13.62
C LEU A 168 -1.15 4.31 -13.76
N ASP A 169 -0.01 4.07 -14.40
CA ASP A 169 0.72 2.80 -14.35
C ASP A 169 2.20 3.13 -14.21
N GLN A 170 2.73 2.94 -13.01
CA GLN A 170 4.09 3.31 -12.66
C GLN A 170 4.80 2.11 -12.04
N GLN A 171 6.01 1.83 -12.49
CA GLN A 171 6.90 0.86 -11.87
C GLN A 171 8.23 1.52 -11.50
N LEU A 172 8.71 1.26 -10.29
CA LEU A 172 9.98 1.74 -9.76
C LEU A 172 10.80 0.56 -9.25
N THR A 173 12.09 0.52 -9.59
CA THR A 173 13.02 -0.54 -9.17
C THR A 173 14.26 0.07 -8.54
N TYR A 174 14.67 -0.44 -7.37
CA TYR A 174 15.79 0.06 -6.59
C TYR A 174 16.68 -1.07 -6.07
N GLY A 175 17.95 -0.75 -5.83
CA GLY A 175 18.91 -1.67 -5.23
C GLY A 175 19.57 -2.64 -6.22
N PRO A 176 20.09 -3.78 -5.75
CA PRO A 176 20.95 -4.66 -6.54
C PRO A 176 20.35 -5.21 -7.83
N ASP A 177 19.03 -5.38 -7.89
CA ASP A 177 18.32 -5.93 -9.06
C ASP A 177 17.80 -4.83 -10.01
N ALA A 178 18.09 -3.55 -9.72
CA ALA A 178 17.64 -2.41 -10.54
C ALA A 178 18.58 -2.13 -11.73
N PRO A 179 18.07 -1.56 -12.83
CA PRO A 179 18.91 -1.07 -13.92
C PRO A 179 19.97 -0.07 -13.44
N GLU A 180 21.07 0.03 -14.19
CA GLU A 180 22.10 1.04 -13.93
C GLU A 180 21.49 2.46 -13.88
N GLY A 181 22.01 3.28 -12.96
CA GLY A 181 21.56 4.66 -12.80
C GLY A 181 20.33 4.88 -11.91
N TRP A 182 19.78 3.83 -11.28
CA TRP A 182 18.69 3.97 -10.30
C TRP A 182 19.04 4.91 -9.12
N ASP A 183 20.32 5.03 -8.77
CA ASP A 183 20.85 5.99 -7.78
C ASP A 183 21.61 7.17 -8.42
N GLY A 184 21.43 7.37 -9.72
CA GLY A 184 22.04 8.46 -10.46
C GLY A 184 21.40 9.82 -10.13
N PRO A 185 22.03 10.94 -10.54
CA PRO A 185 21.56 12.30 -10.24
C PRO A 185 20.17 12.62 -10.81
N ALA A 186 19.72 11.89 -11.84
CA ALA A 186 18.39 12.04 -12.42
C ALA A 186 17.28 11.26 -11.69
N VAL A 187 17.64 10.40 -10.73
CA VAL A 187 16.69 9.53 -10.03
C VAL A 187 16.71 9.83 -8.54
N LEU A 188 17.65 9.25 -7.79
CA LEU A 188 17.73 9.43 -6.34
C LEU A 188 18.88 10.33 -5.90
N ALA A 189 19.93 10.49 -6.70
CA ALA A 189 21.10 11.30 -6.34
C ALA A 189 21.68 10.97 -4.94
N GLY A 190 21.68 9.68 -4.54
CA GLY A 190 22.13 9.23 -3.21
C GLY A 190 21.09 9.38 -2.09
N HIS A 191 19.90 9.92 -2.37
CA HIS A 191 18.81 10.02 -1.39
C HIS A 191 18.19 8.65 -1.13
N ARG A 192 17.97 8.35 0.16
CA ARG A 192 17.51 7.03 0.62
C ARG A 192 16.02 6.99 0.94
N ALA A 193 15.33 8.11 0.78
CA ALA A 193 13.90 8.22 0.99
C ALA A 193 13.28 8.79 -0.28
N THR A 194 12.26 8.11 -0.79
CA THR A 194 11.47 8.56 -1.93
C THR A 194 10.01 8.24 -1.67
N GLY A 195 9.11 9.00 -2.27
CA GLY A 195 7.69 8.79 -2.06
C GLY A 195 6.84 9.58 -3.02
N GLN A 196 5.56 9.26 -3.01
CA GLN A 196 4.56 9.88 -3.86
C GLN A 196 3.25 10.04 -3.09
N LEU A 197 2.53 11.10 -3.44
CA LEU A 197 1.17 11.33 -3.01
C LEU A 197 0.30 11.44 -4.26
N LEU A 198 -0.73 10.60 -4.35
CA LEU A 198 -1.71 10.64 -5.42
C LEU A 198 -3.05 11.07 -4.84
N LEU A 199 -3.61 12.14 -5.39
CA LEU A 199 -4.98 12.58 -5.13
C LEU A 199 -5.78 12.40 -6.42
N ALA A 200 -6.77 11.52 -6.40
CA ALA A 200 -7.74 11.37 -7.47
C ALA A 200 -9.11 11.82 -6.97
N ASP A 201 -9.62 12.89 -7.56
CA ASP A 201 -10.92 13.46 -7.24
C ASP A 201 -11.67 13.74 -8.55
N PRO A 202 -12.97 13.38 -8.66
CA PRO A 202 -13.74 13.66 -9.85
C PRO A 202 -13.80 15.15 -10.19
N SER A 203 -13.70 16.05 -9.20
CA SER A 203 -13.74 17.51 -9.41
C SER A 203 -12.57 18.04 -10.25
N PHE A 204 -11.44 17.33 -10.31
CA PHE A 204 -10.31 17.73 -11.14
C PHE A 204 -10.54 17.55 -12.64
N GLY A 205 -11.61 16.84 -13.03
CA GLY A 205 -12.01 16.76 -14.43
C GLY A 205 -12.52 18.09 -14.99
N ASP A 206 -13.20 18.87 -14.14
CA ASP A 206 -13.79 20.16 -14.54
C ASP A 206 -12.85 21.34 -14.24
N ALA A 207 -12.04 21.23 -13.19
CA ALA A 207 -11.03 22.22 -12.81
C ALA A 207 -9.77 21.53 -12.26
N PRO A 208 -8.75 21.30 -13.11
CA PRO A 208 -7.46 20.75 -12.66
C PRO A 208 -6.81 21.67 -11.62
N LEU A 209 -6.10 21.08 -10.65
CA LEU A 209 -5.28 21.81 -9.66
C LEU A 209 -4.09 22.52 -10.28
#